data_AF-A0A536E9H4-F1
#
_entry.id   AF-A0A536E9H4-F1
#
_cell.length_a   1.000
_cell.length_b   1.000
_cell.length_c   1.000
_cell.angle_alpha   90.00
_cell.angle_beta   90.00
_cell.angle_gamma   90.00
#
_symmetry.space_group_name_H-M   'P 1'
#
loop_
_entity.id
_entity.type
_entity.pdbx_description
1 polymer ?
#
loop_
_entity_poly.entity_id
_entity_poly.type
_entity_poly.pdbx_seq_one_letter_code
_entity_poly.pdbx_strand_id
1 'polypeptide(L)'
;MSTALLETVAAANLTLTYLLYVAEQPGSNVAGFVPIMAIGAVPFLVTAGLLAWAIVSAGSSVSPGQLPPPQVISRLRIITGFGLPFMILGGLWSGLAAALLGLEQGSAAGFAITLYQFTFLAAVFVDTVTLVVALRTRAAPQA
;
A
#
# COMPACT_ATOMS: atom_id res chain seq x y z
N MET A 1 6.59 -10.06 4.55
CA MET A 1 6.30 -10.36 3.13
C MET A 1 4.86 -10.03 2.76
N SER A 2 3.88 -10.21 3.66
CA SER A 2 2.46 -9.92 3.42
C SER A 2 2.13 -8.43 3.21
N THR A 3 2.77 -7.50 3.92
CA THR A 3 2.45 -6.05 3.86
C THR A 3 2.73 -5.44 2.48
N ALA A 4 3.95 -5.58 1.97
CA ALA A 4 4.33 -5.04 0.66
C ALA A 4 3.51 -5.64 -0.49
N LEU A 5 3.09 -6.91 -0.37
CA LEU A 5 2.20 -7.54 -1.34
C LEU A 5 0.82 -6.87 -1.34
N LEU A 6 0.21 -6.69 -0.16
CA LEU A 6 -1.10 -6.05 -0.02
C LEU A 6 -1.09 -4.60 -0.53
N GLU A 7 -0.03 -3.85 -0.24
CA GLU A 7 0.16 -2.49 -0.74
C GLU A 7 0.26 -2.46 -2.28
N THR A 8 1.03 -3.37 -2.86
CA THR A 8 1.16 -3.48 -4.32
C THR A 8 -0.18 -3.84 -4.97
N VAL A 9 -0.92 -4.78 -4.38
CA VAL A 9 -2.25 -5.18 -4.87
C VAL A 9 -3.26 -4.04 -4.72
N ALA A 10 -3.21 -3.25 -3.64
CA ALA A 10 -4.03 -2.06 -3.48
C ALA A 10 -3.74 -1.02 -4.58
N ALA A 11 -2.47 -0.72 -4.85
CA ALA A 11 -2.09 0.18 -5.94
C ALA A 11 -2.58 -0.31 -7.31
N ALA A 12 -2.44 -1.62 -7.57
CA ALA A 12 -2.89 -2.24 -8.80
C ALA A 12 -4.42 -2.17 -8.97
N ASN A 13 -5.18 -2.50 -7.93
CA ASN A 13 -6.65 -2.46 -7.99
C ASN A 13 -7.19 -1.02 -8.17
N LEU A 14 -6.54 -0.03 -7.53
CA LEU A 14 -6.87 1.38 -7.75
C LEU A 14 -6.68 1.77 -9.21
N THR A 15 -5.51 1.45 -9.77
CA THR A 15 -5.16 1.74 -11.17
C THR A 15 -6.14 1.05 -12.13
N LEU A 16 -6.47 -0.22 -11.86
CA LEU A 16 -7.42 -1.00 -12.63
C LEU A 16 -8.82 -0.37 -12.65
N THR A 17 -9.27 0.18 -11.52
CA THR A 17 -10.58 0.84 -11.39
C THR A 17 -10.73 1.97 -12.42
N TYR A 18 -9.73 2.86 -12.49
CA TYR A 18 -9.76 4.00 -13.43
C TYR A 18 -9.57 3.58 -14.89
N LEU A 19 -8.73 2.57 -15.15
CA LEU A 19 -8.55 2.04 -16.50
C LEU A 19 -9.82 1.39 -17.04
N LEU A 20 -10.49 0.58 -16.22
CA LEU A 20 -11.76 -0.06 -16.59
C LEU A 20 -12.89 0.95 -16.74
N TYR A 21 -12.95 1.96 -15.87
CA TYR A 21 -13.91 3.05 -16.02
C TYR A 21 -13.77 3.77 -17.37
N VAL A 22 -12.54 4.08 -17.79
CA VAL A 22 -12.30 4.72 -19.08
C VAL A 22 -12.63 3.78 -20.24
N ALA A 23 -12.33 2.50 -20.13
CA ALA A 23 -12.69 1.50 -21.13
C ALA A 23 -14.23 1.33 -21.27
N GLU A 24 -14.97 1.48 -20.17
CA GLU A 24 -16.44 1.41 -20.13
C GLU A 24 -17.12 2.71 -20.61
N GLN A 25 -16.38 3.84 -20.69
CA GLN A 25 -16.91 5.14 -21.13
C GLN A 25 -16.23 5.69 -22.40
N PRO A 26 -16.87 5.51 -23.58
CA PRO A 26 -16.37 6.05 -24.84
C PRO A 26 -16.20 7.58 -24.78
N GLY A 27 -14.99 8.07 -25.03
CA GLY A 27 -14.66 9.50 -25.06
C GLY A 27 -14.13 10.09 -23.75
N SER A 28 -14.04 9.29 -22.68
CA SER A 28 -13.37 9.72 -21.45
C SER A 28 -11.84 9.73 -21.60
N ASN A 29 -11.17 10.71 -21.00
CA ASN A 29 -9.71 10.85 -21.09
C ASN A 29 -9.04 10.37 -19.80
N VAL A 30 -8.20 9.33 -19.90
CA VAL A 30 -7.39 8.80 -18.79
C VAL A 30 -6.57 9.90 -18.12
N ALA A 31 -6.08 10.89 -18.89
CA ALA A 31 -5.22 11.95 -18.38
C ALA A 31 -5.86 12.78 -17.25
N GLY A 32 -7.19 12.91 -17.23
CA GLY A 32 -7.90 13.60 -16.15
C GLY A 32 -7.87 12.83 -14.82
N PHE A 33 -7.69 11.51 -14.87
CA PHE A 33 -7.68 10.62 -13.70
C PHE A 33 -6.27 10.26 -13.24
N VAL A 34 -5.24 10.44 -14.08
CA VAL A 34 -3.83 10.18 -13.73
C VAL A 34 -3.40 10.88 -12.43
N PRO A 35 -3.70 12.16 -12.17
CA PRO A 35 -3.29 12.81 -10.93
C PRO A 35 -3.93 12.18 -9.70
N ILE A 36 -5.21 11.81 -9.77
CA ILE A 36 -5.97 11.20 -8.68
C ILE A 36 -5.43 9.80 -8.40
N MET A 37 -5.20 9.02 -9.47
CA MET A 37 -4.62 7.70 -9.41
C MET A 37 -3.20 7.72 -8.83
N ALA A 38 -2.38 8.69 -9.23
CA ALA A 38 -1.01 8.83 -8.73
C ALA A 38 -1.00 9.18 -7.24
N ILE A 39 -1.84 10.13 -6.78
CA ILE A 39 -2.00 10.47 -5.36
C ILE A 39 -2.39 9.23 -4.55
N GLY A 40 -3.26 8.39 -5.12
CA GLY A 40 -3.69 7.14 -4.52
C GLY A 40 -2.61 6.06 -4.46
N ALA A 41 -1.99 5.75 -5.60
CA ALA A 41 -1.15 4.57 -5.78
C ALA A 41 0.32 4.77 -5.36
N VAL A 42 0.88 5.98 -5.56
CA VAL A 42 2.30 6.25 -5.27
C VAL A 42 2.67 5.97 -3.81
N PRO A 43 1.88 6.38 -2.80
CA PRO A 43 2.19 6.07 -1.40
C PRO A 43 2.28 4.56 -1.11
N PHE A 44 1.43 3.74 -1.73
CA PHE A 44 1.50 2.28 -1.58
C PHE A 44 2.74 1.71 -2.26
N LEU A 45 3.04 2.12 -3.50
CA LEU A 45 4.19 1.59 -4.24
C LEU A 45 5.52 1.98 -3.59
N VAL A 46 5.63 3.21 -3.09
CA VAL A 46 6.84 3.68 -2.39
C VAL A 46 7.03 2.91 -1.09
N THR A 47 5.98 2.77 -0.26
CA THR A 47 6.05 2.00 0.99
C THR A 47 6.40 0.53 0.71
N ALA A 48 5.75 -0.08 -0.28
CA ALA A 48 5.97 -1.48 -0.66
C ALA A 48 7.40 -1.71 -1.16
N GLY A 49 7.92 -0.80 -1.99
CA GLY A 49 9.28 -0.86 -2.50
C GLY A 49 10.32 -0.73 -1.39
N LEU A 50 10.12 0.20 -0.45
CA LEU A 50 11.01 0.38 0.70
C LEU A 50 10.97 -0.82 1.65
N LEU A 51 9.79 -1.38 1.90
CA LEU A 51 9.61 -2.60 2.70
C LEU A 51 10.27 -3.81 2.03
N ALA A 52 10.06 -4.01 0.73
CA ALA A 52 10.68 -5.09 -0.03
C ALA A 52 12.21 -4.96 0.00
N TRP A 53 12.75 -3.75 -0.19
CA TRP A 53 14.18 -3.48 -0.10
C TRP A 53 14.74 -3.76 1.30
N ALA A 54 14.04 -3.34 2.35
CA ALA A 54 14.45 -3.59 3.74
C ALA A 54 14.48 -5.09 4.07
N ILE A 55 13.54 -5.87 3.52
CA ILE A 55 13.50 -7.33 3.71
C ILE A 55 14.62 -8.02 2.92
N VAL A 56 14.81 -7.66 1.64
CA VAL A 56 15.85 -8.26 0.79
C VAL A 56 17.26 -7.98 1.32
N SER A 57 17.51 -6.73 1.76
CA SER A 57 18.80 -6.36 2.36
C SER A 57 19.07 -7.05 3.70
N ALA A 58 18.01 -7.39 4.45
CA ALA A 58 18.12 -8.25 5.63
C ALA A 58 18.42 -9.72 5.26
N GLY A 59 17.78 -10.25 4.21
CA GLY A 59 18.00 -11.63 3.75
C GLY A 59 19.42 -11.88 3.24
N SER A 60 20.05 -10.89 2.60
CA SER A 60 21.44 -11.00 2.10
C SER A 60 22.51 -10.94 3.19
N SER A 61 22.15 -10.60 4.43
CA SER A 61 23.09 -10.39 5.54
C SER A 61 22.97 -11.41 6.68
N VAL A 62 22.11 -12.43 6.55
CA VAL A 62 21.83 -13.39 7.63
C VAL A 62 22.38 -14.78 7.28
N SER A 63 23.43 -15.21 8.00
CA SER A 63 23.77 -16.63 8.11
C SER A 63 22.64 -17.36 8.85
N PRO A 64 22.30 -18.62 8.49
CA PRO A 64 21.20 -19.34 9.12
C PRO A 64 21.46 -19.50 10.62
N GLY A 65 20.63 -18.86 11.46
CA GLY A 65 20.70 -18.98 12.93
C GLY A 65 20.82 -17.66 13.71
N GLN A 66 20.99 -16.52 13.04
CA GLN A 66 21.15 -15.22 13.73
C GLN A 66 19.84 -14.42 13.72
N LEU A 67 19.41 -13.95 14.91
CA LEU A 67 18.24 -13.07 15.08
C LEU A 67 18.36 -11.84 14.15
N PRO A 68 17.26 -11.38 13.52
CA PRO A 68 17.30 -10.24 12.61
C PRO A 68 17.88 -9.02 13.34
N PRO A 69 18.87 -8.33 12.74
CA PRO A 69 19.58 -7.25 13.44
C PRO A 69 18.60 -6.12 13.79
N PRO A 70 18.74 -5.49 14.98
CA PRO A 70 17.84 -4.43 15.45
C PRO A 70 17.73 -3.22 14.50
N GLN A 71 18.70 -3.05 13.60
CA GLN A 71 18.67 -2.06 12.51
C GLN A 71 17.54 -2.30 11.50
N VAL A 72 17.18 -3.56 11.21
CA VAL A 72 16.10 -3.91 10.27
C VAL A 72 14.74 -3.54 10.86
N ILE A 73 14.52 -3.85 12.14
CA ILE A 73 13.29 -3.49 12.88
C ILE A 73 13.13 -1.95 12.95
N SER A 74 14.23 -1.22 13.18
CA SER A 74 14.21 0.24 13.17
C SER A 74 13.86 0.83 11.80
N ARG A 75 14.43 0.28 10.71
CA ARG A 75 14.10 0.70 9.32
C ARG A 75 12.64 0.41 8.98
N LEU A 76 12.14 -0.79 9.31
CA LEU A 76 10.73 -1.15 9.15
C LEU A 76 9.82 -0.14 9.84
N ARG A 77 10.11 0.20 11.11
CA ARG A 77 9.33 1.16 11.88
C ARG A 77 9.30 2.57 11.28
N ILE A 78 10.40 3.03 10.69
CA ILE A 78 10.47 4.33 10.02
C ILE A 78 9.68 4.30 8.71
N ILE A 79 9.83 3.23 7.92
CA ILE A 79 9.16 3.07 6.63
C ILE A 79 7.65 3.01 6.82
N THR A 80 7.15 2.15 7.72
CA THR A 80 5.72 2.01 7.99
C THR A 80 5.18 3.25 8.71
N GLY A 81 5.90 3.75 9.73
CA GLY A 81 5.48 4.93 10.49
C GLY A 81 5.35 6.20 9.64
N PHE A 82 6.19 6.36 8.61
CA PHE A 82 6.11 7.47 7.68
C PHE A 82 5.15 7.20 6.52
N GLY A 83 5.15 6.00 5.94
CA GLY A 83 4.31 5.64 4.79
C GLY A 83 2.82 5.59 5.10
N LEU A 84 2.46 5.06 6.28
CA LEU A 84 1.07 4.83 6.71
C LEU A 84 0.17 6.07 6.64
N PRO A 85 0.53 7.26 7.14
CA PRO A 85 -0.32 8.45 6.99
C PRO A 85 -0.54 8.86 5.52
N PHE A 86 0.48 8.74 4.66
CA PHE A 86 0.30 9.03 3.23
C PHE A 86 -0.54 7.97 2.51
N MET A 87 -0.41 6.70 2.89
CA MET A 87 -1.27 5.63 2.37
C MET A 87 -2.73 5.83 2.77
N ILE A 88 -3.00 6.22 4.02
CA ILE A 88 -4.36 6.53 4.47
C ILE A 88 -4.92 7.72 3.70
N LEU A 89 -4.19 8.85 3.65
CA LEU A 89 -4.67 10.07 3.01
C LEU A 89 -4.85 9.90 1.49
N GLY A 90 -3.82 9.39 0.82
CA GLY A 90 -3.84 9.17 -0.63
C GLY A 90 -4.84 8.08 -1.04
N GLY A 91 -4.85 6.96 -0.31
CA GLY A 91 -5.79 5.87 -0.55
C GLY A 91 -7.24 6.27 -0.32
N LEU A 92 -7.55 6.95 0.81
CA LEU A 92 -8.90 7.42 1.07
C LEU A 92 -9.36 8.45 0.03
N TRP A 93 -8.50 9.40 -0.35
CA TRP A 93 -8.80 10.41 -1.36
C TRP A 93 -9.15 9.78 -2.71
N SER A 94 -8.31 8.86 -3.18
CA SER A 94 -8.49 8.19 -4.47
C SER A 94 -9.66 7.19 -4.45
N GLY A 95 -9.86 6.47 -3.35
CA GLY A 95 -11.03 5.61 -3.15
C GLY A 95 -12.34 6.39 -3.15
N LEU A 96 -12.37 7.56 -2.52
CA LEU A 96 -13.53 8.46 -2.54
C LEU A 96 -13.80 8.98 -3.96
N ALA A 97 -12.76 9.46 -4.64
CA ALA A 97 -12.88 9.93 -6.02
C ALA A 97 -13.39 8.83 -6.96
N ALA A 98 -12.93 7.59 -6.79
CA ALA A 98 -13.41 6.44 -7.54
C ALA A 98 -14.88 6.08 -7.19
N ALA A 99 -15.26 6.16 -5.92
CA ALA A 99 -16.64 5.90 -5.49
C ALA A 99 -17.64 6.94 -6.03
N LEU A 100 -17.18 8.17 -6.26
CA LEU A 100 -17.96 9.24 -6.86
C LEU A 100 -18.11 9.14 -8.38
N LEU A 101 -17.44 8.19 -9.05
CA LEU A 101 -17.59 7.95 -10.50
C LEU A 101 -18.95 7.34 -10.87
N GLY A 102 -19.78 6.95 -9.90
CA GLY A 102 -21.10 6.39 -10.16
C GLY A 102 -21.05 5.06 -10.92
N LEU A 103 -20.09 4.20 -10.57
CA LEU A 103 -19.87 2.90 -11.22
C LEU A 103 -21.13 2.02 -11.12
N GLU A 104 -21.55 1.43 -12.24
CA GLU A 104 -22.71 0.54 -12.27
C GLU A 104 -22.44 -0.74 -11.44
N GLN A 105 -23.43 -1.16 -10.64
CA GLN A 105 -23.34 -2.41 -9.89
C GLN A 105 -23.28 -3.59 -10.86
N GLY A 106 -22.13 -4.27 -10.90
CA GLY A 106 -21.85 -5.40 -11.79
C GLY A 106 -20.86 -5.09 -12.92
N SER A 107 -20.43 -3.83 -13.06
CA SER A 107 -19.36 -3.49 -14.02
C SER A 107 -17.98 -3.96 -13.56
N ALA A 108 -17.03 -4.10 -14.48
CA ALA A 108 -15.69 -4.54 -14.16
C ALA A 108 -14.98 -3.49 -13.28
N ALA A 109 -15.24 -2.21 -13.52
CA ALA A 109 -14.77 -1.11 -12.66
C ALA A 109 -15.38 -1.17 -11.25
N GLY A 110 -16.68 -1.50 -11.13
CA GLY A 110 -17.36 -1.70 -9.85
C GLY A 110 -16.78 -2.86 -9.02
N PHE A 111 -16.36 -3.94 -9.68
CA PHE A 111 -15.66 -5.03 -9.03
C PHE A 111 -14.24 -4.61 -8.59
N ALA A 112 -13.51 -3.90 -9.45
CA ALA A 112 -12.16 -3.42 -9.17
C ALA A 112 -12.11 -2.47 -7.96
N ILE A 113 -13.07 -1.53 -7.83
CA ILE A 113 -13.12 -0.63 -6.68
C ILE A 113 -13.43 -1.37 -5.38
N THR A 114 -14.27 -2.41 -5.43
CA THR A 114 -14.59 -3.23 -4.25
C THR A 114 -13.35 -3.98 -3.78
N LEU A 115 -12.60 -4.58 -4.71
CA LEU A 115 -11.32 -5.21 -4.42
C LEU A 115 -10.30 -4.21 -3.86
N TYR A 116 -10.24 -3.00 -4.44
CA TYR A 116 -9.37 -1.93 -3.95
C TYR A 116 -9.70 -1.55 -2.50
N GLN A 117 -10.97 -1.33 -2.17
CA GLN A 117 -11.38 -0.96 -0.80
C GLN A 117 -11.00 -2.03 0.21
N PHE A 118 -11.19 -3.30 -0.14
CA PHE A 118 -10.79 -4.42 0.71
C PHE A 118 -9.26 -4.48 0.91
N THR A 119 -8.49 -4.38 -0.18
CA THR A 119 -7.02 -4.49 -0.11
C THR A 119 -6.39 -3.25 0.52
N PHE A 120 -6.98 -2.07 0.35
CA PHE A 120 -6.63 -0.85 1.06
C PHE A 120 -6.75 -1.02 2.58
N LEU A 121 -7.93 -1.44 3.06
CA LEU A 121 -8.17 -1.66 4.49
C LEU A 121 -7.24 -2.74 5.05
N ALA A 122 -7.04 -3.83 4.31
CA ALA A 122 -6.12 -4.89 4.71
C ALA A 122 -4.67 -4.39 4.79
N ALA A 123 -4.20 -3.60 3.82
CA ALA A 123 -2.86 -3.03 3.82
C ALA A 123 -2.65 -2.10 5.03
N VAL A 124 -3.56 -1.14 5.23
CA VAL A 124 -3.51 -0.21 6.37
C VAL A 124 -3.54 -0.95 7.72
N PHE A 125 -4.40 -1.97 7.84
CA PHE A 125 -4.49 -2.76 9.06
C PHE A 125 -3.20 -3.53 9.34
N VAL A 126 -2.66 -4.26 8.36
CA VAL A 126 -1.42 -5.02 8.51
C VAL A 126 -0.24 -4.10 8.81
N ASP A 127 -0.17 -2.94 8.17
CA ASP A 127 0.90 -1.97 8.39
C ASP A 127 0.82 -1.34 9.79
N THR A 128 -0.41 -1.06 10.27
CA THR A 128 -0.66 -0.62 11.65
C THR A 128 -0.21 -1.68 12.66
N VAL A 129 -0.58 -2.95 12.45
CA VAL A 129 -0.16 -4.07 13.32
C VAL A 129 1.35 -4.20 13.32
N THR A 130 1.98 -4.12 12.14
CA THR A 130 3.44 -4.18 11.99
C THR A 130 4.12 -3.06 12.77
N LEU A 131 3.60 -1.84 12.67
CA LEU A 131 4.10 -0.68 13.41
C LEU A 131 3.94 -0.86 14.93
N VAL A 132 2.77 -1.35 15.40
CA VAL A 132 2.51 -1.61 16.82
C VAL A 132 3.45 -2.69 17.37
N VAL A 133 3.66 -3.77 16.63
CA VAL A 133 4.61 -4.83 17.02
C VAL A 133 6.02 -4.24 17.09
N ALA A 134 6.47 -3.52 16.06
CA ALA A 134 7.79 -2.89 16.04
C ALA A 134 8.00 -1.86 17.17
N LEU A 135 6.94 -1.14 17.56
CA LEU A 135 6.94 -0.22 18.69
C LEU A 135 7.07 -0.94 20.04
N ARG A 136 6.42 -2.10 20.18
CA ARG A 136 6.42 -2.91 21.41
C ARG A 136 7.71 -3.71 21.58
N THR A 137 8.35 -4.13 20.50
CA THR A 137 9.61 -4.89 20.52
C THR A 137 10.86 -4.02 20.76
N ARG A 138 10.79 -2.99 21.63
CA ARG A 138 11.95 -2.13 21.93
C ARG A 138 13.17 -3.00 22.28
N ALA A 139 14.23 -2.87 21.49
CA ALA A 139 15.54 -3.42 21.80
C ALA A 139 15.95 -2.91 23.18
N ALA A 140 16.41 -3.83 24.04
CA ALA A 140 17.00 -3.49 25.32
C ALA A 140 18.10 -2.42 25.12
N PRO A 141 18.23 -1.43 26.02
CA PRO A 141 19.37 -0.53 26.00
C PRO A 141 20.63 -1.38 26.07
N GLN A 142 21.53 -1.24 25.09
CA GLN A 142 22.90 -1.73 25.27
C GLN A 142 23.52 -0.82 26.33
N ALA A 143 23.56 -1.33 27.56
CA ALA A 143 24.34 -0.79 28.68
C ALA A 143 25.76 -1.35 28.61
#